data_AF-A0A3R7M7W1-F1
#
_entry.id   AF-A0A3R7M7W1-F1
#
_cell.length_a   1.000
_cell.length_b   1.000
_cell.length_c   1.000
_cell.angle_alpha   90.00
_cell.angle_beta   90.00
_cell.angle_gamma   90.00
#
_symmetry.space_group_name_H-M   'P 1'
#
loop_
_entity.id
_entity.type
_entity.pdbx_description
1 polymer ?
#
loop_
_entity_poly.entity_id
_entity_poly.type
_entity_poly.pdbx_seq_one_letter_code
_entity_poly.pdbx_strand_id
1 'polypeptide(L)'
;MKEQRCPDLFENTVRQLFALARSKDERLREFVLLFAPSLLYIYLSSISFGEKKGVGSVEVALLALYNMEVLDEQGQPRIAPFRLPTLARQSVFHEPASLAPASFTVDSLQRLEAGDAETVRWGPPTQMTSVTAATRHHLATAIMVAFNARLATLPKIALMHLCKAASKIVSQGFNRPGHHHRSSYGSESSFSLYPRPTPRIPVTTELLAELLHAVYFAIPAERSLHDLPSLMSISMPLSHFHYSRFNEFASLGIQALEDLHMRAQYELFGDVLLMTNAIKNSLKVNPSGQPSDGPMGISVALTPLTTTAPLSKSFITNASFRTKKLPGR
;
A
#
# COMPACT_ATOMS: atom_id res chain seq x y z
N MET A 1 -15.26 34.98 -19.16
CA MET A 1 -13.90 35.39 -19.62
C MET A 1 -12.93 35.08 -18.48
N LYS A 2 -11.91 34.24 -18.73
CA LYS A 2 -10.88 33.68 -17.81
C LYS A 2 -11.08 32.23 -17.33
N GLU A 3 -11.06 31.29 -18.28
CA GLU A 3 -10.58 29.91 -18.02
C GLU A 3 -9.53 29.47 -19.06
N GLN A 4 -8.93 30.44 -19.75
CA GLN A 4 -8.12 30.24 -20.95
C GLN A 4 -6.63 30.55 -20.75
N ARG A 5 -6.17 30.63 -19.48
CA ARG A 5 -4.80 31.08 -19.12
C ARG A 5 -3.83 29.99 -18.63
N CYS A 6 -4.26 28.74 -18.44
CA CYS A 6 -3.39 27.70 -17.87
C CYS A 6 -3.05 26.45 -18.72
N PRO A 7 -3.48 26.27 -19.99
CA PRO A 7 -3.03 25.10 -20.75
C PRO A 7 -1.53 25.18 -21.06
N ASP A 8 -1.04 26.36 -21.47
CA ASP A 8 0.38 26.56 -21.82
C ASP A 8 1.30 26.42 -20.60
N LEU A 9 0.87 26.93 -19.44
CA LEU A 9 1.63 26.81 -18.19
C LEU A 9 1.71 25.35 -17.73
N PHE A 10 0.61 24.61 -17.81
CA PHE A 10 0.59 23.19 -17.48
C PHE A 10 1.52 22.41 -18.41
N GLU A 11 1.42 22.62 -19.72
CA GLU A 11 2.27 21.93 -20.70
C GLU A 11 3.75 22.26 -20.49
N ASN A 12 4.10 23.52 -20.23
CA ASN A 12 5.47 23.93 -19.91
C ASN A 12 5.98 23.28 -18.62
N THR A 13 5.13 23.18 -17.59
CA THR A 13 5.48 22.52 -16.32
C THR A 13 5.74 21.03 -16.54
N VAL A 14 4.86 20.35 -17.29
CA VAL A 14 5.03 18.92 -17.60
C VAL A 14 6.27 18.66 -18.44
N ARG A 15 6.61 19.55 -19.39
CA ARG A 15 7.88 19.46 -20.13
C ARG A 15 9.10 19.61 -19.23
N GLN A 16 9.05 20.51 -18.25
CA GLN A 16 10.11 20.62 -17.25
C GLN A 16 10.20 19.37 -16.37
N LEU A 17 9.07 18.82 -15.92
CA LEU A 17 9.04 17.55 -15.18
C LEU A 17 9.61 16.39 -16.01
N PHE A 18 9.32 16.33 -17.31
CA PHE A 18 9.94 15.35 -18.21
C PHE A 18 11.47 15.51 -18.28
N ALA A 19 11.97 16.74 -18.40
CA ALA A 19 13.41 16.99 -18.42
C ALA A 19 14.07 16.55 -17.09
N LEU A 20 13.41 16.82 -15.96
CA LEU A 20 13.87 16.39 -14.63
C LEU A 20 13.79 14.87 -14.44
N ALA A 21 12.75 14.21 -14.96
CA ALA A 21 12.58 12.76 -14.89
C ALA A 21 13.72 12.00 -15.59
N ARG A 22 14.29 12.59 -16.64
CA ARG A 22 15.43 12.05 -17.40
C ARG A 22 16.79 12.39 -16.79
N SER A 23 16.83 13.17 -15.71
CA SER A 23 18.07 13.48 -15.03
C SER A 23 18.75 12.22 -14.48
N LYS A 24 20.08 12.22 -14.45
CA LYS A 24 20.87 11.20 -13.75
C LYS A 24 20.87 11.38 -12.23
N ASP A 25 20.50 12.57 -11.75
CA ASP A 25 20.39 12.88 -10.34
C ASP A 25 19.13 12.25 -9.74
N GLU A 26 19.32 11.32 -8.79
CA GLU A 26 18.25 10.65 -8.06
C GLU A 26 17.31 11.61 -7.35
N ARG A 27 17.81 12.70 -6.78
CA ARG A 27 16.98 13.66 -6.03
C ARG A 27 15.99 14.39 -6.95
N LEU A 28 16.41 14.69 -8.18
CA LEU A 28 15.55 15.32 -9.17
C LEU A 28 14.47 14.34 -9.66
N ARG A 29 14.80 13.06 -9.83
CA ARG A 29 13.81 12.05 -10.19
C ARG A 29 12.83 11.77 -9.05
N GLU A 30 13.32 11.71 -7.81
CA GLU A 30 12.50 11.64 -6.59
C GLU A 30 11.52 12.80 -6.50
N PHE A 31 11.98 14.02 -6.79
CA PHE A 31 11.10 15.19 -6.85
C PHE A 31 9.97 15.02 -7.87
N VAL A 32 10.25 14.49 -9.07
CA VAL A 32 9.21 14.23 -10.08
C VAL A 32 8.26 13.11 -9.63
N LEU A 33 8.79 12.08 -8.96
CA LEU A 33 8.00 10.96 -8.43
C LEU A 33 6.92 11.42 -7.44
N LEU A 34 7.13 12.53 -6.72
CA LEU A 34 6.12 13.14 -5.84
C LEU A 34 4.80 13.47 -6.57
N PHE A 35 4.89 13.80 -7.86
CA PHE A 35 3.74 14.17 -8.67
C PHE A 35 3.11 12.97 -9.40
N ALA A 36 3.73 11.78 -9.33
CA ALA A 36 3.32 10.62 -10.09
C ALA A 36 1.85 10.21 -9.89
N PRO A 37 1.29 10.13 -8.66
CA PRO A 37 -0.11 9.79 -8.48
C PRO A 37 -1.07 10.78 -9.16
N SER A 38 -0.73 12.07 -9.13
CA SER A 38 -1.54 13.12 -9.75
C SER A 38 -1.43 13.09 -11.28
N LEU A 39 -0.23 12.88 -11.82
CA LEU A 39 0.00 12.73 -13.27
C LEU A 39 -0.69 11.47 -13.81
N LEU A 40 -0.64 10.36 -13.08
CA LEU A 40 -1.37 9.13 -13.42
C LEU A 40 -2.89 9.37 -13.47
N TYR A 41 -3.45 10.07 -12.48
CA TYR A 41 -4.87 10.42 -12.51
C TYR A 41 -5.22 11.27 -13.74
N ILE A 42 -4.46 12.34 -14.02
CA ILE A 42 -4.72 13.20 -15.19
C ILE A 42 -4.67 12.38 -16.48
N TYR A 43 -3.63 11.55 -16.65
CA TYR A 43 -3.45 10.71 -17.83
C TYR A 43 -4.59 9.69 -18.01
N LEU A 44 -4.89 8.89 -16.98
CA LEU A 44 -5.92 7.85 -17.04
C LEU A 44 -7.32 8.46 -17.23
N SER A 45 -7.59 9.59 -16.57
CA SER A 45 -8.84 10.33 -16.72
C SER A 45 -9.02 10.84 -18.14
N SER A 46 -8.06 11.57 -18.69
CA SER A 46 -8.16 12.08 -20.07
C SER A 46 -8.27 10.99 -21.12
N ILE A 47 -7.60 9.83 -20.94
CA ILE A 47 -7.79 8.69 -21.84
C ILE A 47 -9.22 8.15 -21.76
N SER A 48 -9.82 8.09 -20.56
CA SER A 48 -11.20 7.64 -20.41
C SER A 48 -12.20 8.56 -21.12
N PHE A 49 -11.90 9.87 -21.22
CA PHE A 49 -12.66 10.84 -22.01
C PHE A 49 -12.35 10.80 -23.53
N GLY A 50 -11.35 10.02 -23.96
CA GLY A 50 -10.92 9.96 -25.36
C GLY A 50 -10.04 11.14 -25.81
N GLU A 51 -9.57 11.97 -24.88
CA GLU A 51 -8.82 13.19 -25.15
C GLU A 51 -7.31 12.94 -25.33
N LYS A 52 -6.92 12.26 -26.42
CA LYS A 52 -5.52 11.89 -26.66
C LYS A 52 -4.59 13.07 -26.98
N LYS A 53 -5.11 14.15 -27.59
CA LYS A 53 -4.28 15.26 -28.10
C LYS A 53 -3.71 16.15 -26.98
N GLY A 54 -4.38 16.23 -25.83
CA GLY A 54 -3.97 17.10 -24.72
C GLY A 54 -3.03 16.46 -23.69
N VAL A 55 -2.83 15.13 -23.74
CA VAL A 55 -2.07 14.38 -22.71
C VAL A 55 -0.76 13.78 -23.19
N GLY A 56 -0.35 14.03 -24.43
CA GLY A 56 0.92 13.51 -24.95
C GLY A 56 2.14 13.94 -24.13
N SER A 57 2.15 15.18 -23.61
CA SER A 57 3.23 15.65 -22.73
C SER A 57 3.28 14.88 -21.40
N VAL A 58 2.12 14.57 -20.81
CA VAL A 58 2.01 13.78 -19.58
C VAL A 58 2.40 12.33 -19.82
N GLU A 59 1.96 11.74 -20.94
CA GLU A 59 2.30 10.37 -21.34
C GLU A 59 3.82 10.20 -21.48
N VAL A 60 4.48 11.12 -22.17
CA VAL A 60 5.94 11.09 -22.36
C VAL A 60 6.69 11.33 -21.04
N ALA A 61 6.17 12.18 -20.15
CA ALA A 61 6.73 12.36 -18.80
C ALA A 61 6.63 11.09 -17.95
N LEU A 62 5.47 10.42 -17.94
CA LEU A 62 5.27 9.16 -17.23
C LEU A 62 6.13 8.03 -17.81
N LEU A 63 6.25 7.96 -19.14
CA LEU A 63 7.08 6.98 -19.82
C LEU A 63 8.57 7.15 -19.47
N ALA A 64 9.05 8.41 -19.43
CA ALA A 64 10.41 8.71 -18.99
C ALA A 64 10.62 8.34 -17.53
N LEU A 65 9.66 8.65 -16.66
CA LEU A 65 9.73 8.30 -15.24
C LEU A 65 9.80 6.78 -15.05
N TYR A 66 8.97 6.01 -15.77
CA TYR A 66 9.02 4.55 -15.75
C TYR A 66 10.39 4.01 -16.15
N ASN A 67 10.90 4.41 -17.32
CA ASN A 67 12.18 3.89 -17.82
C ASN A 67 13.36 4.26 -16.92
N MET A 68 13.28 5.37 -16.18
CA MET A 68 14.37 5.82 -15.29
C MET A 68 14.24 5.30 -13.85
N GLU A 69 13.03 5.04 -13.35
CA GLU A 69 12.81 4.62 -11.96
C GLU A 69 12.56 3.12 -11.78
N VAL A 70 12.04 2.45 -12.80
CA VAL A 70 11.76 1.02 -12.74
C VAL A 70 12.95 0.21 -13.24
N LEU A 71 13.71 0.76 -14.18
CA LEU A 71 14.85 0.10 -14.84
C LEU A 71 16.18 0.71 -14.43
N ASP A 72 17.19 -0.13 -14.24
CA ASP A 72 18.58 0.32 -14.08
C ASP A 72 19.22 0.66 -15.43
N GLU A 73 20.48 1.12 -15.40
CA GLU A 73 21.24 1.46 -16.62
C GLU A 73 21.48 0.24 -17.52
N GLN A 74 21.33 -0.98 -16.99
CA GLN A 74 21.46 -2.26 -17.67
C GLN A 74 20.11 -2.83 -18.14
N GLY A 75 19.01 -2.10 -17.92
CA GLY A 75 17.65 -2.52 -18.27
C GLY A 75 17.06 -3.61 -17.37
N GLN A 76 17.64 -3.85 -16.19
CA GLN A 76 17.13 -4.75 -15.16
C GLN A 76 16.21 -4.00 -14.17
N PRO A 77 15.29 -4.70 -13.48
CA PRO A 77 14.46 -4.10 -12.44
C PRO A 77 15.32 -3.51 -11.32
N ARG A 78 15.04 -2.26 -10.93
CA ARG A 78 15.64 -1.63 -9.74
C ARG A 78 15.13 -2.19 -8.42
N ILE A 79 13.95 -2.80 -8.43
CA ILE A 79 13.35 -3.40 -7.23
C ILE A 79 14.06 -4.74 -6.99
N ALA A 80 14.81 -4.80 -5.89
CA ALA A 80 15.54 -6.00 -5.53
C ALA A 80 14.56 -7.15 -5.22
N PRO A 81 14.84 -8.38 -5.70
CA PRO A 81 14.09 -9.53 -5.27
C PRO A 81 14.25 -9.76 -3.77
N PHE A 82 13.18 -10.22 -3.12
CA PHE A 82 13.24 -10.59 -1.71
C PHE A 82 12.95 -12.07 -1.52
N ARG A 83 13.43 -12.61 -0.40
CA ARG A 83 13.18 -13.99 -0.01
C ARG A 83 12.10 -14.02 1.07
N LEU A 84 11.18 -14.96 0.95
CA LEU A 84 10.19 -15.20 2.01
C LEU A 84 10.88 -15.80 3.25
N PRO A 85 10.76 -15.16 4.43
CA PRO A 85 11.31 -15.71 5.66
C PRO A 85 10.70 -17.07 6.00
N THR A 86 11.49 -17.97 6.59
CA THR A 86 11.03 -19.32 7.00
C THR A 86 11.45 -19.60 8.44
N LEU A 87 10.52 -20.10 9.27
CA LEU A 87 10.80 -20.44 10.68
C LEU A 87 11.77 -21.63 10.84
N ALA A 88 11.91 -22.45 9.79
CA ALA A 88 12.86 -23.55 9.76
C ALA A 88 14.33 -23.08 9.75
N ARG A 89 14.60 -21.83 9.33
CA ARG A 89 15.94 -21.25 9.30
C ARG A 89 16.13 -20.31 10.47
N GLN A 90 17.33 -20.34 11.06
CA GLN A 90 17.70 -19.38 12.09
C GLN A 90 17.64 -17.96 11.53
N SER A 91 17.02 -17.07 12.29
CA SER A 91 16.92 -15.65 11.96
C SER A 91 17.49 -14.81 13.11
N VAL A 92 17.56 -13.49 12.91
CA VAL A 92 17.92 -12.54 13.97
C VAL A 92 16.89 -12.56 15.12
N PHE A 93 15.66 -13.04 14.86
CA PHE A 93 14.56 -13.01 15.82
C PHE A 93 14.32 -14.35 16.53
N HIS A 94 14.78 -15.47 15.98
CA HIS A 94 14.50 -16.78 16.57
C HIS A 94 15.53 -17.85 16.21
N GLU A 95 15.65 -18.83 17.12
CA GLU A 95 16.39 -20.06 16.89
C GLU A 95 15.43 -21.21 16.61
N PRO A 96 15.60 -22.00 15.53
CA PRO A 96 14.66 -23.07 15.19
C PRO A 96 14.49 -24.08 16.31
N ALA A 97 15.57 -24.43 17.01
CA ALA A 97 15.56 -25.38 18.13
C ALA A 97 14.70 -24.93 19.33
N SER A 98 14.42 -23.62 19.45
CA SER A 98 13.55 -23.07 20.49
C SER A 98 12.06 -23.24 20.17
N LEU A 99 11.71 -23.53 18.92
CA LEU A 99 10.33 -23.78 18.50
C LEU A 99 9.94 -25.22 18.83
N ALA A 100 8.69 -25.42 19.26
CA ALA A 100 8.20 -26.75 19.63
C ALA A 100 8.39 -27.76 18.47
N PRO A 101 8.67 -29.06 18.75
CA PRO A 101 8.93 -30.07 17.72
C PRO A 101 7.84 -30.18 16.63
N ALA A 102 6.61 -29.80 16.95
CA ALA A 102 5.48 -29.75 16.02
C ALA A 102 5.61 -28.70 14.89
N SER A 103 6.58 -27.77 14.98
CA SER A 103 6.85 -26.76 13.95
C SER A 103 7.72 -27.26 12.78
N PHE A 104 8.38 -28.42 12.95
CA PHE A 104 9.25 -29.05 11.95
C PHE A 104 8.58 -30.28 11.34
N THR A 105 7.56 -30.06 10.53
CA THR A 105 6.98 -31.12 9.70
C THR A 105 7.85 -31.39 8.47
N VAL A 106 7.64 -32.54 7.81
CA VAL A 106 8.29 -32.86 6.52
C VAL A 106 8.00 -31.78 5.48
N ASP A 107 6.79 -31.20 5.49
CA ASP A 107 6.43 -30.03 4.69
C ASP A 107 7.29 -28.79 5.00
N SER A 108 7.63 -28.53 6.26
CA SER A 108 8.52 -27.42 6.65
C SER A 108 9.93 -27.61 6.10
N LEU A 109 10.40 -28.86 6.00
CA LEU A 109 11.71 -29.19 5.41
C LEU A 109 11.67 -29.10 3.88
N GLN A 110 10.62 -29.60 3.22
CA GLN A 110 10.45 -29.43 1.77
C GLN A 110 10.34 -27.96 1.36
N ARG A 111 9.66 -27.12 2.16
CA ARG A 111 9.63 -25.65 1.97
C ARG A 111 10.98 -24.99 2.24
N LEU A 112 11.80 -25.52 3.14
CA LEU A 112 13.17 -25.04 3.36
C LEU A 112 14.06 -25.37 2.15
N GLU A 113 13.98 -26.60 1.64
CA GLU A 113 14.74 -27.06 0.47
C GLU A 113 14.31 -26.35 -0.82
N ALA A 114 13.02 -26.09 -1.01
CA ALA A 114 12.50 -25.34 -2.17
C ALA A 114 12.66 -23.81 -2.03
N GLY A 115 12.46 -23.27 -0.82
CA GLY A 115 12.41 -21.83 -0.53
C GLY A 115 13.75 -21.13 -0.35
N ASP A 116 14.87 -21.86 -0.41
CA ASP A 116 16.22 -21.24 -0.48
C ASP A 116 16.57 -20.77 -1.91
N ALA A 117 15.90 -21.30 -2.94
CA ALA A 117 16.18 -20.98 -4.35
C ALA A 117 15.21 -19.96 -4.97
N GLU A 118 13.95 -19.91 -4.52
CA GLU A 118 12.94 -19.03 -5.10
C GLU A 118 12.87 -17.68 -4.39
N THR A 119 13.42 -16.66 -5.04
CA THR A 119 13.20 -15.27 -4.66
C THR A 119 11.91 -14.74 -5.28
N VAL A 120 11.09 -14.05 -4.49
CA VAL A 120 9.95 -13.30 -5.02
C VAL A 120 10.50 -12.13 -5.82
N ARG A 121 10.20 -12.12 -7.12
CA ARG A 121 10.55 -11.07 -8.07
C ARG A 121 9.30 -10.34 -8.48
N TRP A 122 9.33 -9.02 -8.37
CA TRP A 122 8.39 -8.21 -9.14
C TRP A 122 8.74 -8.41 -10.62
N GLY A 123 7.73 -8.75 -11.44
CA GLY A 123 7.90 -9.34 -12.77
C GLY A 123 8.85 -8.56 -13.67
N PRO A 124 9.51 -9.19 -14.67
CA PRO A 124 10.61 -8.58 -15.40
C PRO A 124 10.12 -7.34 -16.15
N PRO A 125 10.41 -6.11 -15.67
CA PRO A 125 10.01 -4.92 -16.39
C PRO A 125 10.81 -4.85 -17.68
N THR A 126 10.14 -4.45 -18.76
CA THR A 126 10.77 -4.27 -20.06
C THR A 126 10.78 -2.79 -20.39
N GLN A 127 11.83 -2.34 -21.09
CA GLN A 127 11.87 -0.97 -21.59
C GLN A 127 10.65 -0.68 -22.43
N MET A 128 9.98 0.44 -22.13
CA MET A 128 8.77 0.85 -22.82
C MET A 128 9.10 2.04 -23.74
N THR A 129 8.79 1.89 -25.03
CA THR A 129 9.03 2.93 -26.04
C THR A 129 7.78 3.76 -26.34
N SER A 130 6.58 3.20 -26.08
CA SER A 130 5.30 3.88 -26.25
C SER A 130 4.25 3.30 -25.31
N VAL A 131 3.27 4.12 -24.95
CA VAL A 131 2.17 3.69 -24.08
C VAL A 131 0.97 3.28 -24.93
N THR A 132 0.53 2.04 -24.77
CA THR A 132 -0.62 1.47 -25.49
C THR A 132 -1.77 1.19 -24.53
N ALA A 133 -2.94 0.86 -25.06
CA ALA A 133 -4.09 0.48 -24.24
C ALA A 133 -3.81 -0.75 -23.34
N ALA A 134 -2.91 -1.64 -23.76
CA ALA A 134 -2.49 -2.82 -23.02
C ALA A 134 -1.39 -2.51 -21.99
N THR A 135 -0.44 -1.63 -22.31
CA THR A 135 0.72 -1.35 -21.45
C THR A 135 0.48 -0.24 -20.43
N ARG A 136 -0.53 0.62 -20.62
CA ARG A 136 -0.82 1.76 -19.73
C ARG A 136 -1.08 1.38 -18.27
N HIS A 137 -1.69 0.23 -18.02
CA HIS A 137 -1.97 -0.24 -16.66
C HIS A 137 -0.69 -0.78 -16.00
N HIS A 138 0.11 -1.54 -16.75
CA HIS A 138 1.43 -1.97 -16.30
C HIS A 138 2.34 -0.77 -15.97
N LEU A 139 2.36 0.25 -16.83
CA LEU A 139 3.06 1.52 -16.59
C LEU A 139 2.62 2.15 -15.27
N ALA A 140 1.31 2.29 -15.05
CA ALA A 140 0.75 2.88 -13.84
C ALA A 140 1.13 2.08 -12.59
N THR A 141 0.97 0.76 -12.62
CA THR A 141 1.35 -0.13 -11.52
C THR A 141 2.84 -0.01 -11.20
N ALA A 142 3.71 -0.08 -12.22
CA ALA A 142 5.15 -0.01 -12.03
C ALA A 142 5.63 1.30 -11.43
N ILE A 143 5.08 2.43 -11.88
CA ILE A 143 5.36 3.75 -11.30
C ILE A 143 4.88 3.81 -9.84
N MET A 144 3.72 3.22 -9.54
CA MET A 144 3.24 3.14 -8.17
C MET A 144 4.11 2.24 -7.28
N VAL A 145 4.68 1.15 -7.78
CA VAL A 145 5.65 0.33 -7.05
C VAL A 145 6.93 1.14 -6.75
N ALA A 146 7.44 1.88 -7.74
CA ALA A 146 8.60 2.76 -7.54
C ALA A 146 8.31 3.88 -6.53
N PHE A 147 7.10 4.45 -6.55
CA PHE A 147 6.61 5.39 -5.54
C PHE A 147 6.56 4.74 -4.15
N ASN A 148 6.04 3.51 -4.06
CA ASN A 148 5.90 2.75 -2.83
C ASN A 148 7.25 2.40 -2.18
N ALA A 149 8.28 2.17 -2.99
CA ALA A 149 9.65 1.92 -2.51
C ALA A 149 10.24 3.09 -1.72
N ARG A 150 9.69 4.31 -1.84
CA ARG A 150 10.19 5.53 -1.20
C ARG A 150 9.24 6.12 -0.16
N LEU A 151 8.13 5.48 0.16
CA LEU A 151 7.06 6.03 1.03
C LEU A 151 7.59 6.64 2.33
N ALA A 152 8.57 6.00 2.97
CA ALA A 152 9.16 6.46 4.23
C ALA A 152 9.88 7.82 4.14
N THR A 153 10.41 8.19 2.96
CA THR A 153 11.14 9.45 2.76
C THR A 153 10.26 10.56 2.18
N LEU A 154 9.04 10.24 1.73
CA LEU A 154 8.18 11.22 1.07
C LEU A 154 7.59 12.25 2.05
N PRO A 155 7.46 13.52 1.63
CA PRO A 155 6.78 14.53 2.42
C PRO A 155 5.28 14.21 2.53
N LYS A 156 4.70 14.49 3.70
CA LYS A 156 3.26 14.23 3.99
C LYS A 156 2.30 14.85 2.99
N ILE A 157 2.66 15.98 2.38
CA ILE A 157 1.86 16.61 1.32
C ILE A 157 1.70 15.69 0.09
N ALA A 158 2.72 14.91 -0.25
CA ALA A 158 2.65 13.97 -1.36
C ALA A 158 1.68 12.82 -1.05
N LEU A 159 1.67 12.33 0.19
CA LEU A 159 0.71 11.31 0.65
C LEU A 159 -0.73 11.82 0.60
N MET A 160 -0.97 13.09 0.93
CA MET A 160 -2.29 13.71 0.76
C MET A 160 -2.74 13.73 -0.70
N HIS A 161 -1.85 14.13 -1.62
CA HIS A 161 -2.16 14.16 -3.04
C HIS A 161 -2.35 12.76 -3.62
N LEU A 162 -1.59 11.77 -3.13
CA LEU A 162 -1.80 10.35 -3.40
C LEU A 162 -3.20 9.90 -2.99
N CYS A 163 -3.63 10.11 -1.74
CA CYS A 163 -4.97 9.68 -1.29
C CYS A 163 -6.09 10.34 -2.13
N LYS A 164 -5.94 11.63 -2.45
CA LYS A 164 -6.87 12.34 -3.34
C LYS A 164 -6.88 11.78 -4.76
N ALA A 165 -5.71 11.48 -5.32
CA ALA A 165 -5.60 10.88 -6.64
C ALA A 165 -6.20 9.46 -6.66
N ALA A 166 -5.88 8.62 -5.67
CA ALA A 166 -6.41 7.27 -5.51
C ALA A 166 -7.95 7.30 -5.46
N SER A 167 -8.53 8.11 -4.56
CA SER A 167 -9.99 8.31 -4.45
C SER A 167 -10.61 8.73 -5.79
N LYS A 168 -10.01 9.71 -6.48
CA LYS A 168 -10.49 10.15 -7.80
C LYS A 168 -10.40 9.08 -8.89
N ILE A 169 -9.31 8.31 -8.94
CA ILE A 169 -9.13 7.22 -9.91
C ILE A 169 -10.22 6.16 -9.72
N VAL A 170 -10.49 5.77 -8.48
CA VAL A 170 -11.41 4.67 -8.19
C VAL A 170 -12.87 5.08 -8.24
N SER A 171 -13.21 6.33 -7.90
CA SER A 171 -14.59 6.83 -7.89
C SER A 171 -15.07 7.40 -9.22
N GLN A 172 -14.18 7.64 -10.20
CA GLN A 172 -14.58 8.26 -11.47
C GLN A 172 -15.58 7.37 -12.23
N GLY A 173 -16.71 7.96 -12.63
CA GLY A 173 -17.78 7.26 -13.34
C GLY A 173 -18.64 6.34 -12.47
N PHE A 174 -18.53 6.46 -11.13
CA PHE A 174 -19.41 5.81 -10.15
C PHE A 174 -20.30 6.87 -9.47
N ASN A 175 -21.58 6.53 -9.28
CA ASN A 175 -22.49 7.34 -8.49
C ASN A 175 -22.27 7.04 -7.02
N ARG A 176 -21.97 8.07 -6.20
CA ARG A 176 -21.92 7.89 -4.75
C ARG A 176 -23.31 7.44 -4.25
N PRO A 177 -23.38 6.42 -3.38
CA PRO A 177 -24.64 6.03 -2.74
C PRO A 177 -25.29 7.26 -2.09
N GLY A 178 -26.52 7.60 -2.48
CA GLY A 178 -27.25 8.78 -1.99
C GLY A 178 -27.37 9.95 -2.97
N HIS A 179 -26.56 10.02 -4.03
CA HIS A 179 -26.74 11.02 -5.09
C HIS A 179 -27.46 10.39 -6.29
N HIS A 180 -28.75 10.09 -6.12
CA HIS A 180 -29.61 9.64 -7.20
C HIS A 180 -29.89 10.79 -8.16
N HIS A 181 -28.99 11.06 -9.11
CA HIS A 181 -29.44 11.66 -10.36
C HIS A 181 -30.26 10.61 -11.09
N ARG A 182 -31.57 10.62 -10.82
CA ARG A 182 -32.56 9.82 -11.52
C ARG A 182 -32.49 10.19 -13.00
N SER A 183 -31.87 9.35 -13.81
CA SER A 183 -31.98 9.43 -15.27
C SER A 183 -33.41 9.04 -15.63
N SER A 184 -34.28 10.04 -15.74
CA SER A 184 -35.62 9.87 -16.26
C SER A 184 -35.51 9.42 -17.71
N TYR A 185 -35.91 8.18 -18.01
CA TYR A 185 -36.23 7.78 -19.38
C TYR A 185 -37.46 8.60 -19.80
N GLY A 186 -37.23 9.71 -20.50
CA GLY A 186 -38.26 10.65 -20.91
C GLY A 186 -37.93 11.24 -22.27
N SER A 187 -38.62 10.72 -23.28
CA SER A 187 -38.99 11.28 -24.58
C SER A 187 -38.23 12.52 -25.12
N GLU A 188 -37.62 12.31 -26.29
CA GLU A 188 -37.57 13.20 -27.46
C GLU A 188 -37.04 14.65 -27.33
N SER A 189 -36.09 14.97 -28.23
CA SER A 189 -35.81 16.31 -28.77
C SER A 189 -35.07 17.36 -27.91
N SER A 190 -33.83 17.08 -27.47
CA SER A 190 -32.86 18.14 -27.12
C SER A 190 -31.41 17.69 -27.29
N PHE A 191 -30.85 17.83 -28.50
CA PHE A 191 -29.55 17.27 -28.92
C PHE A 191 -28.29 17.99 -28.34
N SER A 192 -28.34 18.68 -27.19
CA SER A 192 -27.15 19.41 -26.69
C SER A 192 -27.07 19.75 -25.19
N LEU A 193 -28.04 19.44 -24.35
CA LEU A 193 -28.10 20.00 -22.98
C LEU A 193 -27.78 19.03 -21.84
N TYR A 194 -27.48 17.76 -22.13
CA TYR A 194 -27.13 16.79 -21.10
C TYR A 194 -25.61 16.67 -20.99
N PRO A 195 -25.01 16.92 -19.81
CA PRO A 195 -23.58 16.68 -19.61
C PRO A 195 -23.31 15.19 -19.88
N ARG A 196 -22.29 14.90 -20.70
CA ARG A 196 -21.90 13.52 -20.97
C ARG A 196 -21.64 12.80 -19.65
N PRO A 197 -22.15 11.57 -19.45
CA PRO A 197 -21.83 10.80 -18.27
C PRO A 197 -20.31 10.65 -18.17
N THR A 198 -19.77 10.87 -16.98
CA THR A 198 -18.34 10.76 -16.73
C THR A 198 -17.90 9.31 -16.96
N PRO A 199 -16.94 9.06 -17.87
CA PRO A 199 -16.51 7.70 -18.19
C PRO A 199 -15.74 7.11 -17.01
N ARG A 200 -15.88 5.79 -16.83
CA ARG A 200 -15.13 5.06 -15.81
C ARG A 200 -13.68 4.89 -16.26
N ILE A 201 -12.74 5.10 -15.34
CA ILE A 201 -11.34 4.75 -15.57
C ILE A 201 -11.23 3.22 -15.42
N PRO A 202 -10.81 2.45 -16.43
CA PRO A 202 -10.53 1.03 -16.23
C PRO A 202 -9.29 0.90 -15.32
N VAL A 203 -9.36 0.04 -14.30
CA VAL A 203 -8.24 -0.24 -13.38
C VAL A 203 -8.01 -1.74 -13.28
N THR A 204 -6.83 -2.15 -12.83
CA THR A 204 -6.48 -3.56 -12.60
C THR A 204 -6.28 -3.84 -11.11
N THR A 205 -6.35 -5.10 -10.72
CA THR A 205 -6.13 -5.55 -9.34
C THR A 205 -4.75 -5.14 -8.82
N GLU A 206 -3.72 -5.24 -9.65
CA GLU A 206 -2.34 -4.90 -9.28
C GLU A 206 -2.20 -3.41 -9.00
N LEU A 207 -2.78 -2.55 -9.84
CA LEU A 207 -2.74 -1.11 -9.61
C LEU A 207 -3.48 -0.73 -8.32
N LEU A 208 -4.62 -1.35 -8.06
CA LEU A 208 -5.38 -1.10 -6.83
C LEU A 208 -4.64 -1.60 -5.59
N ALA A 209 -3.93 -2.73 -5.67
CA ALA A 209 -3.09 -3.23 -4.59
C ALA A 209 -1.97 -2.25 -4.23
N GLU A 210 -1.28 -1.69 -5.23
CA GLU A 210 -0.22 -0.71 -5.01
C GLU A 210 -0.76 0.62 -4.47
N LEU A 211 -1.92 1.08 -4.96
CA LEU A 211 -2.59 2.26 -4.40
C LEU A 211 -3.01 2.01 -2.94
N LEU A 212 -3.47 0.80 -2.62
CA LEU A 212 -3.88 0.42 -1.27
C LEU A 212 -2.69 0.36 -0.31
N HIS A 213 -1.54 -0.16 -0.73
CA HIS A 213 -0.30 -0.13 0.05
C HIS A 213 0.08 1.32 0.40
N ALA A 214 0.06 2.20 -0.59
CA ALA A 214 0.37 3.62 -0.42
C ALA A 214 -0.64 4.33 0.51
N VAL A 215 -1.94 4.03 0.35
CA VAL A 215 -3.01 4.57 1.20
C VAL A 215 -2.89 4.05 2.64
N TYR A 216 -2.55 2.78 2.83
CA TYR A 216 -2.33 2.20 4.16
C TYR A 216 -1.20 2.91 4.88
N PHE A 217 -0.06 3.15 4.21
CA PHE A 217 1.05 3.93 4.76
C PHE A 217 0.65 5.37 5.11
N ALA A 218 -0.24 5.98 4.32
CA ALA A 218 -0.73 7.33 4.56
C ALA A 218 -1.72 7.44 5.74
N ILE A 219 -2.34 6.33 6.16
CA ILE A 219 -3.20 6.28 7.36
C ILE A 219 -2.27 6.13 8.57
N PRO A 220 -2.12 7.16 9.43
CA PRO A 220 -1.25 7.04 10.60
C PRO A 220 -1.78 5.96 11.55
N ALA A 221 -0.94 4.99 11.91
CA ALA A 221 -1.16 4.17 13.10
C ALA A 221 -0.82 5.04 14.33
N GLU A 222 -1.81 5.25 15.21
CA GLU A 222 -1.80 6.10 16.42
C GLU A 222 -1.82 7.63 16.14
N ARG A 223 -2.74 8.48 16.64
CA ARG A 223 -3.62 8.46 17.83
C ARG A 223 -2.93 8.18 19.16
N SER A 224 -1.72 8.69 19.35
CA SER A 224 -1.21 8.97 20.68
C SER A 224 -1.35 10.46 20.98
N LEU A 225 -2.32 10.79 21.83
CA LEU A 225 -2.42 12.07 22.52
C LEU A 225 -1.32 12.20 23.60
N HIS A 226 -0.44 11.19 23.75
CA HIS A 226 0.58 11.10 24.79
C HIS A 226 2.01 11.41 24.32
N ASP A 227 2.28 11.46 23.01
CA ASP A 227 3.61 11.82 22.46
C ASP A 227 3.79 13.32 22.20
N LEU A 228 2.84 14.16 22.62
CA LEU A 228 3.12 15.58 22.80
C LEU A 228 3.93 15.72 24.10
N PRO A 229 5.23 16.10 24.05
CA PRO A 229 5.95 16.42 25.28
C PRO A 229 5.24 17.60 25.92
N SER A 230 4.45 17.37 26.97
CA SER A 230 4.13 18.26 28.11
C SER A 230 4.01 19.79 27.87
N LEU A 231 3.71 20.22 26.65
CA LEU A 231 3.60 21.61 26.19
C LEU A 231 2.15 22.01 25.96
N MET A 232 1.21 21.32 26.61
CA MET A 232 -0.18 21.79 26.75
C MET A 232 -0.25 23.08 27.59
N SER A 233 0.88 23.57 28.12
CA SER A 233 1.01 24.80 28.89
C SER A 233 1.55 26.01 28.12
N ILE A 234 1.93 25.89 26.84
CA ILE A 234 2.36 27.07 26.05
C ILE A 234 1.42 27.28 24.86
N SER A 235 0.55 28.28 25.04
CA SER A 235 -0.25 28.92 23.99
C SER A 235 0.58 29.18 22.73
N MET A 236 0.39 28.38 21.69
CA MET A 236 0.88 28.65 20.33
C MET A 236 -0.11 28.11 19.28
N PRO A 237 -0.52 28.92 18.29
CA PRO A 237 -1.43 28.49 17.21
C PRO A 237 -0.85 27.41 16.28
N LEU A 238 0.46 27.13 16.34
CA LEU A 238 1.11 26.09 15.51
C LEU A 238 0.78 24.66 15.94
N SER A 239 0.59 24.38 17.24
CA SER A 239 0.32 23.01 17.71
C SER A 239 -1.08 22.54 17.27
N HIS A 240 -2.06 23.43 17.33
CA HIS A 240 -3.42 23.19 16.82
C HIS A 240 -3.44 23.03 15.29
N PHE A 241 -2.63 23.82 14.57
CA PHE A 241 -2.50 23.72 13.11
C PHE A 241 -1.85 22.40 12.66
N HIS A 242 -0.80 21.95 13.37
CA HIS A 242 -0.22 20.64 13.13
C HIS A 242 -1.23 19.53 13.44
N TYR A 243 -1.86 19.55 14.61
CA TYR A 243 -2.86 18.55 15.03
C TYR A 243 -4.06 18.45 14.07
N SER A 244 -4.62 19.59 13.65
CA SER A 244 -5.71 19.64 12.66
C SER A 244 -5.28 19.05 11.33
N ARG A 245 -4.09 19.41 10.82
CA ARG A 245 -3.55 18.87 9.57
C ARG A 245 -3.28 17.36 9.65
N PHE A 246 -2.79 16.85 10.78
CA PHE A 246 -2.60 15.41 10.99
C PHE A 246 -3.92 14.64 10.90
N ASN A 247 -5.00 15.18 11.46
CA ASN A 247 -6.33 14.58 11.42
C ASN A 247 -6.96 14.65 10.00
N GLU A 248 -6.67 15.71 9.24
CA GLU A 248 -7.05 15.82 7.83
C GLU A 248 -6.41 14.73 6.96
N PHE A 249 -5.14 14.38 7.19
CA PHE A 249 -4.49 13.32 6.41
C PHE A 249 -5.08 11.94 6.70
N ALA A 250 -5.32 11.62 7.97
CA ALA A 250 -5.92 10.36 8.38
C ALA A 250 -7.34 10.19 7.78
N SER A 251 -8.16 11.24 7.80
CA SER A 251 -9.51 11.20 7.23
C SER A 251 -9.50 11.01 5.70
N LEU A 252 -8.56 11.64 4.98
CA LEU A 252 -8.38 11.43 3.54
C LEU A 252 -7.92 10.01 3.21
N GLY A 253 -7.02 9.44 4.02
CA GLY A 253 -6.57 8.05 3.87
C GLY A 253 -7.71 7.05 4.08
N ILE A 254 -8.50 7.23 5.15
CA ILE A 254 -9.68 6.39 5.43
C ILE A 254 -10.73 6.52 4.32
N GLN A 255 -10.97 7.74 3.82
CA GLN A 255 -11.90 7.94 2.71
C GLN A 255 -11.40 7.22 1.44
N ALA A 256 -10.11 7.35 1.10
CA ALA A 256 -9.52 6.65 -0.05
C ALA A 256 -9.60 5.13 0.10
N LEU A 257 -9.43 4.60 1.32
CA LEU A 257 -9.61 3.18 1.63
C LEU A 257 -11.05 2.70 1.39
N GLU A 258 -12.06 3.47 1.82
CA GLU A 258 -13.47 3.14 1.56
C GLU A 258 -13.81 3.25 0.07
N ASP A 259 -13.30 4.25 -0.64
CA ASP A 259 -13.46 4.39 -2.09
C ASP A 259 -12.82 3.21 -2.85
N LEU A 260 -11.63 2.77 -2.42
CA LEU A 260 -10.95 1.57 -2.94
C LEU A 260 -11.77 0.30 -2.68
N HIS A 261 -12.33 0.17 -1.47
CA HIS A 261 -13.16 -0.97 -1.09
C HIS A 261 -14.44 -1.02 -1.94
N MET A 262 -15.16 0.09 -2.08
CA MET A 262 -16.34 0.16 -2.94
C MET A 262 -16.01 -0.20 -4.39
N ARG A 263 -14.88 0.30 -4.91
CA ARG A 263 -14.44 -0.02 -6.26
C ARG A 263 -14.17 -1.51 -6.44
N ALA A 264 -13.48 -2.13 -5.49
CA ALA A 264 -13.22 -3.57 -5.51
C ALA A 264 -14.51 -4.40 -5.41
N GLN A 265 -15.54 -3.92 -4.68
CA GLN A 265 -16.86 -4.55 -4.63
C GLN A 265 -17.57 -4.49 -6.00
N TYR A 266 -17.53 -3.34 -6.67
CA TYR A 266 -18.16 -3.18 -7.99
C TYR A 266 -17.52 -4.05 -9.07
N GLU A 267 -16.19 -4.23 -9.03
CA GLU A 267 -15.44 -5.01 -10.03
C GLU A 267 -15.14 -6.46 -9.59
N LEU A 268 -15.60 -6.87 -8.39
CA LEU A 268 -15.43 -8.21 -7.82
C LEU A 268 -13.97 -8.66 -7.70
N PHE A 269 -13.07 -7.75 -7.31
CA PHE A 269 -11.66 -8.04 -7.10
C PHE A 269 -11.40 -8.66 -5.73
N GLY A 270 -11.34 -9.99 -5.67
CA GLY A 270 -11.16 -10.77 -4.44
C GLY A 270 -9.93 -10.38 -3.62
N ASP A 271 -8.76 -10.25 -4.25
CA ASP A 271 -7.50 -9.94 -3.56
C ASP A 271 -7.53 -8.56 -2.90
N VAL A 272 -8.06 -7.56 -3.61
CA VAL A 272 -8.20 -6.18 -3.11
C VAL A 272 -9.26 -6.10 -2.02
N LEU A 273 -10.36 -6.84 -2.13
CA LEU A 273 -11.36 -6.96 -1.07
C LEU A 273 -10.77 -7.57 0.21
N LEU A 274 -9.94 -8.62 0.07
CA LEU A 274 -9.24 -9.23 1.19
C LEU A 274 -8.31 -8.22 1.88
N MET A 275 -7.47 -7.53 1.12
CA MET A 275 -6.54 -6.53 1.66
C MET A 275 -7.26 -5.35 2.33
N THR A 276 -8.29 -4.78 1.68
CA THR A 276 -9.06 -3.66 2.25
C THR A 276 -9.77 -4.06 3.53
N ASN A 277 -10.36 -5.26 3.59
CA ASN A 277 -10.99 -5.77 4.81
C ASN A 277 -9.95 -6.03 5.92
N ALA A 278 -8.78 -6.58 5.59
CA ALA A 278 -7.69 -6.77 6.53
C ALA A 278 -7.23 -5.45 7.14
N ILE A 279 -7.04 -4.42 6.31
CA ILE A 279 -6.68 -3.07 6.75
C ILE A 279 -7.78 -2.47 7.63
N LYS A 280 -9.05 -2.53 7.18
CA LYS A 280 -10.20 -2.03 7.97
C LYS A 280 -10.32 -2.72 9.32
N ASN A 281 -10.01 -4.01 9.40
CA ASN A 281 -10.01 -4.77 10.66
C ASN A 281 -8.84 -4.37 11.55
N SER A 282 -7.62 -4.29 11.00
CA SER A 282 -6.44 -3.81 11.73
C SER A 282 -6.67 -2.42 12.34
N LEU A 283 -7.21 -1.47 11.58
CA LEU A 283 -7.52 -0.12 12.07
C LEU A 283 -8.58 -0.08 13.19
N LYS A 284 -9.44 -1.12 13.29
CA LYS A 284 -10.51 -1.20 14.29
C LYS A 284 -10.09 -1.95 15.55
N VAL A 285 -9.35 -3.04 15.40
CA VAL A 285 -9.09 -4.01 16.47
C VAL A 285 -7.73 -3.79 17.13
N ASN A 286 -6.70 -3.38 16.38
CA ASN A 286 -5.35 -3.14 16.90
C ASN A 286 -4.59 -2.16 15.98
N PRO A 287 -4.50 -0.86 16.30
CA PRO A 287 -3.47 -0.02 15.70
C PRO A 287 -2.12 -0.60 16.11
N SER A 288 -1.39 -1.18 15.15
CA SER A 288 -0.09 -1.80 15.37
C SER A 288 0.87 -0.86 16.12
N GLY A 289 1.47 -1.32 17.23
CA GLY A 289 2.54 -0.59 17.94
C GLY A 289 2.34 -0.32 19.42
N GLN A 290 1.23 -0.76 20.04
CA GLN A 290 1.02 -0.55 21.47
C GLN A 290 2.07 -1.30 22.31
N PRO A 291 2.76 -0.65 23.26
CA PRO A 291 3.77 -1.30 24.11
C PRO A 291 3.23 -2.40 25.04
N SER A 292 1.90 -2.60 25.05
CA SER A 292 1.21 -3.70 25.73
C SER A 292 1.00 -4.95 24.86
N ASP A 293 1.20 -4.85 23.54
CA ASP A 293 1.36 -6.05 22.72
C ASP A 293 2.65 -6.71 23.21
N GLY A 294 2.51 -7.91 23.77
CA GLY A 294 3.65 -8.72 24.22
C GLY A 294 4.69 -8.91 23.12
N PRO A 295 5.82 -9.57 23.41
CA PRO A 295 6.95 -9.67 22.48
C PRO A 295 6.46 -9.98 21.08
N MET A 296 6.82 -9.13 20.10
CA MET A 296 6.47 -9.18 18.67
C MET A 296 6.71 -10.59 18.10
N GLY A 297 5.78 -11.48 18.37
CA GLY A 297 5.91 -12.91 18.19
C GLY A 297 4.63 -13.42 17.58
N ILE A 298 4.77 -14.10 16.45
CA ILE A 298 3.69 -14.84 15.80
C ILE A 298 3.11 -15.78 16.86
N SER A 299 1.92 -15.46 17.38
CA SER A 299 1.18 -16.37 18.25
C SER A 299 0.66 -17.49 17.36
N VAL A 300 1.44 -18.56 17.24
CA VAL A 300 1.02 -19.79 16.58
C VAL A 300 -0.08 -20.40 17.45
N ALA A 301 -1.34 -20.20 17.04
CA ALA A 301 -2.45 -20.92 17.61
C ALA A 301 -2.32 -22.39 17.21
N LEU A 302 -1.65 -23.17 18.05
CA LEU A 302 -1.63 -24.62 17.94
C LEU A 302 -3.07 -25.10 18.24
N THR A 303 -3.74 -25.68 17.25
CA THR A 303 -4.92 -26.49 17.51
C THR A 303 -4.51 -27.61 18.46
N PRO A 304 -5.15 -27.77 19.64
CA PRO A 304 -4.75 -28.79 20.58
C PRO A 304 -5.18 -30.16 20.05
N LEU A 305 -4.29 -30.86 19.36
CA LEU A 305 -4.39 -32.30 19.23
C LEU A 305 -3.88 -32.91 20.54
N THR A 306 -4.83 -33.39 21.33
CA THR A 306 -4.69 -34.36 22.42
C THR A 306 -3.44 -34.20 23.30
N THR A 307 -3.65 -33.52 24.43
CA THR A 307 -2.92 -33.63 25.71
C THR A 307 -1.80 -34.69 25.75
N THR A 308 -0.57 -34.25 25.56
CA THR A 308 0.55 -34.73 26.38
C THR A 308 1.00 -33.54 27.21
N ALA A 309 0.79 -33.63 28.52
CA ALA A 309 1.13 -32.57 29.45
C ALA A 309 2.65 -32.28 29.37
N PRO A 310 3.08 -31.01 29.27
CA PRO A 310 4.48 -30.68 29.43
C PRO A 310 4.89 -30.99 30.88
N LEU A 311 5.78 -31.96 31.05
CA LEU A 311 6.41 -32.22 32.35
C LEU A 311 7.25 -31.00 32.73
N SER A 312 6.69 -30.12 33.56
CA SER A 312 7.44 -29.04 34.18
C SER A 312 8.44 -29.63 35.18
N LYS A 313 9.71 -29.29 34.99
CA LYS A 313 10.87 -29.74 35.77
C LYS A 313 10.94 -29.08 37.17
N SER A 314 9.83 -29.02 37.90
CA SER A 314 9.77 -28.36 39.22
C SER A 314 9.04 -29.12 40.33
N PHE A 315 8.63 -30.38 40.11
CA PHE A 315 8.03 -31.22 41.16
C PHE A 315 8.92 -32.39 41.61
N ILE A 316 10.11 -32.07 42.12
CA ILE A 316 10.82 -32.99 43.03
C ILE A 316 10.99 -32.26 44.36
N THR A 317 9.98 -32.36 45.23
CA THR A 317 10.15 -32.00 46.63
C THR A 317 10.87 -33.15 47.34
N ASN A 318 11.82 -32.80 48.20
CA ASN A 318 12.74 -33.69 48.92
C ASN A 318 12.03 -34.60 49.97
N ALA A 319 10.72 -34.81 49.85
CA ALA A 319 9.86 -35.50 50.81
C ALA A 319 9.67 -37.00 50.52
N SER A 320 10.23 -37.54 49.43
CA SER A 320 10.05 -38.96 49.07
C SER A 320 11.17 -39.91 49.53
N PHE A 321 12.28 -39.43 50.11
CA PHE A 321 13.33 -40.30 50.63
C PHE A 321 13.13 -40.63 52.12
N ARG A 322 12.00 -41.28 52.46
CA ARG A 322 11.91 -42.05 53.71
C ARG A 322 12.42 -43.47 53.43
N THR A 323 13.72 -43.65 53.58
CA THR A 323 14.36 -44.97 53.63
C THR A 323 13.81 -45.74 54.85
N LYS A 324 13.06 -46.82 54.61
CA LYS A 324 12.75 -47.81 55.66
C LYS A 324 14.08 -48.45 56.09
N LYS A 325 14.45 -48.28 57.37
CA LYS A 325 15.52 -49.05 58.00
C LYS A 325 15.13 -50.54 57.99
N LEU A 326 15.98 -51.38 57.42
CA LEU A 326 15.96 -52.82 57.64
C LEU A 326 16.49 -53.09 59.05
N PRO A 327 15.83 -53.93 59.88
CA PRO A 327 16.38 -54.36 61.14
C PRO A 327 17.55 -55.32 60.88
N GLY A 328 18.70 -55.02 61.50
CA GLY A 328 19.85 -55.89 61.53
C GLY A 328 19.78 -56.85 62.72
N ARG A 329 20.16 -58.10 62.43
CA ARG A 329 20.23 -59.30 63.30
C ARG A 329 18.91 -59.94 63.72
#